data_AF-A0A1D8KCW6-F1
#
_entry.id   AF-A0A1D8KCW6-F1
#
_cell.length_a   1.000
_cell.length_b   1.000
_cell.length_c   1.000
_cell.angle_alpha   90.00
_cell.angle_beta   90.00
_cell.angle_gamma   90.00
#
_symmetry.space_group_name_H-M   'P 1'
#
loop_
_entity.id
_entity.type
_entity.pdbx_description
1 polymer ?
#
loop_
_entity_poly.entity_id
_entity_poly.type
_entity_poly.pdbx_seq_one_letter_code
_entity_poly.pdbx_strand_id
1 'polypeptide(L)'
;MKQSGRSLIVLAQATANALGLIPIFKGDGAWTDGKKYIFFPSLRAIGTEQQAALLPGLAVHEGMHVRQTDPYPEDLGAFGKRLCNALEDIRNERDAQRLFPGAKAMLHETVKAAIAIEWYRPPEPSDSQATTLDAALFLPLRSSELGHSVVDEMAEQYKELANQIFGEDLMNDLHTLARQATLACNTAGVAQGVRQILARLKQEMEQDPPPPGKPNADSEASDDSDDSDDSNTSDEANGSDDTEDESEGQGDSEASDDSDDSEDSNTSDEASGSDDTEDESEGQGDSEASDDSDDSDDSNTSDEANGSDDTEDESEGQGDSEASDDSDDSEDSNTSDEASGSDDTEDGQQHVRRSKRV
;
A
#
# COMPACT_ATOMS: atom_id res chain seq x y z
N MET A 1 -1.50 -26.19 11.58
CA MET A 1 -2.74 -25.38 11.48
C MET A 1 -3.88 -26.01 12.27
N LYS A 2 -4.63 -25.20 13.04
CA LYS A 2 -5.84 -25.62 13.79
C LYS A 2 -7.07 -25.74 12.87
N GLN A 3 -8.19 -26.24 13.40
CA GLN A 3 -9.47 -26.34 12.67
C GLN A 3 -9.97 -24.97 12.15
N SER A 4 -9.88 -23.92 12.97
CA SER A 4 -10.23 -22.53 12.61
C SER A 4 -9.54 -22.03 11.32
N GLY A 5 -8.22 -22.26 11.20
CA GLY A 5 -7.45 -21.90 10.00
C GLY A 5 -7.92 -22.61 8.72
N ARG A 6 -8.44 -23.85 8.84
CA ARG A 6 -9.02 -24.57 7.69
C ARG A 6 -10.36 -23.97 7.25
N SER A 7 -11.22 -23.56 8.19
CA SER A 7 -12.47 -22.84 7.87
C SER A 7 -12.21 -21.49 7.21
N LEU A 8 -11.14 -20.77 7.60
CA LEU A 8 -10.75 -19.51 6.95
C LEU A 8 -10.31 -19.71 5.49
N ILE A 9 -9.59 -20.80 5.18
CA ILE A 9 -9.24 -21.17 3.80
C ILE A 9 -10.50 -21.51 2.97
N VAL A 10 -11.44 -22.25 3.54
CA VAL A 10 -12.73 -22.58 2.87
C VAL A 10 -13.57 -21.31 2.65
N LEU A 11 -13.61 -20.40 3.62
CA LEU A 11 -14.28 -19.10 3.49
C LEU A 11 -13.64 -18.27 2.37
N ALA A 12 -12.31 -18.17 2.31
CA ALA A 12 -11.63 -17.45 1.23
C ALA A 12 -11.93 -18.03 -0.16
N GLN A 13 -12.02 -19.35 -0.28
CA GLN A 13 -12.46 -20.00 -1.52
C GLN A 13 -13.92 -19.69 -1.86
N ALA A 14 -14.83 -19.73 -0.87
CA ALA A 14 -16.23 -19.40 -1.08
C ALA A 14 -16.41 -17.92 -1.50
N THR A 15 -15.71 -16.99 -0.84
CA THR A 15 -15.70 -15.57 -1.17
C THR A 15 -15.14 -15.33 -2.58
N ALA A 16 -14.01 -15.94 -2.95
CA ALA A 16 -13.46 -15.84 -4.30
C ALA A 16 -14.48 -16.32 -5.37
N ASN A 17 -15.08 -17.49 -5.18
CA ASN A 17 -16.09 -18.03 -6.10
C ASN A 17 -17.33 -17.13 -6.19
N ALA A 18 -17.82 -16.60 -5.06
CA ALA A 18 -18.94 -15.65 -5.02
C ALA A 18 -18.63 -14.31 -5.70
N LEU A 19 -17.34 -13.94 -5.79
CA LEU A 19 -16.89 -12.77 -6.53
C LEU A 19 -16.71 -13.05 -8.05
N GLY A 20 -16.81 -14.32 -8.47
CA GLY A 20 -16.64 -14.77 -9.86
C GLY A 20 -15.24 -15.31 -10.18
N LEU A 21 -14.37 -15.44 -9.18
CA LEU A 21 -12.95 -15.81 -9.33
C LEU A 21 -12.71 -17.28 -8.98
N ILE A 22 -11.75 -17.89 -9.67
CA ILE A 22 -11.23 -19.23 -9.39
C ILE A 22 -9.99 -19.10 -8.49
N PRO A 23 -10.02 -19.62 -7.24
CA PRO A 23 -8.89 -19.54 -6.32
C PRO A 23 -7.81 -20.60 -6.60
N ILE A 24 -6.54 -20.18 -6.65
CA ILE A 24 -5.36 -21.03 -6.87
C ILE A 24 -4.33 -20.82 -5.75
N PHE A 25 -3.99 -21.87 -5.00
CA PHE A 25 -3.05 -21.79 -3.87
C PHE A 25 -1.61 -22.05 -4.34
N LYS A 26 -0.90 -21.00 -4.78
CA LYS A 26 0.44 -21.08 -5.38
C LYS A 26 1.27 -19.83 -5.11
N GLY A 27 2.51 -20.01 -4.67
CA GLY A 27 3.42 -18.92 -4.30
C GLY A 27 3.26 -18.51 -2.84
N ASP A 28 3.64 -17.27 -2.53
CA ASP A 28 3.83 -16.79 -1.15
C ASP A 28 2.96 -15.57 -0.79
N GLY A 29 2.24 -15.00 -1.76
CA GLY A 29 1.36 -13.83 -1.61
C GLY A 29 0.04 -14.00 -2.36
N ALA A 30 -0.91 -13.07 -2.15
CA ALA A 30 -2.11 -12.96 -2.98
C ALA A 30 -1.88 -12.00 -4.17
N TRP A 31 -2.56 -12.26 -5.29
CA TRP A 31 -2.60 -11.40 -6.48
C TRP A 31 -3.61 -11.96 -7.51
N THR A 32 -4.04 -11.15 -8.50
CA THR A 32 -4.94 -11.57 -9.58
C THR A 32 -4.32 -11.48 -10.98
N ASP A 33 -4.80 -12.31 -11.93
CA ASP A 33 -4.53 -12.16 -13.37
C ASP A 33 -5.32 -11.03 -14.05
N GLY A 34 -6.16 -10.31 -13.29
CA GLY A 34 -7.02 -9.24 -13.79
C GLY A 34 -8.24 -9.74 -14.59
N LYS A 35 -8.56 -11.05 -14.52
CA LYS A 35 -9.63 -11.64 -15.36
C LYS A 35 -10.50 -12.64 -14.61
N LYS A 36 -9.92 -13.73 -14.11
CA LYS A 36 -10.68 -14.84 -13.50
C LYS A 36 -9.94 -15.57 -12.40
N TYR A 37 -8.61 -15.45 -12.30
CA TYR A 37 -7.84 -16.15 -11.29
C TYR A 37 -7.44 -15.22 -10.16
N ILE A 38 -7.66 -15.69 -8.94
CA ILE A 38 -7.01 -15.17 -7.74
C ILE A 38 -6.02 -16.21 -7.26
N PHE A 39 -4.77 -15.80 -7.15
CA PHE A 39 -3.72 -16.59 -6.53
C PHE A 39 -3.70 -16.25 -5.04
N PHE A 40 -3.58 -17.29 -4.21
CA PHE A 40 -3.35 -17.19 -2.78
C PHE A 40 -1.98 -17.82 -2.46
N PRO A 41 -1.37 -17.48 -1.30
CA PRO A 41 -0.22 -18.22 -0.78
C PRO A 41 -0.50 -19.72 -0.77
N SER A 42 0.52 -20.53 -1.04
CA SER A 42 0.38 -21.98 -1.08
C SER A 42 -0.04 -22.54 0.28
N LEU A 43 -0.75 -23.68 0.29
CA LEU A 43 -1.16 -24.36 1.53
C LEU A 43 0.03 -24.82 2.42
N ARG A 44 1.28 -24.68 1.95
CA ARG A 44 2.50 -24.86 2.75
C ARG A 44 3.02 -23.56 3.38
N ALA A 45 2.79 -22.41 2.72
CA ALA A 45 3.15 -21.09 3.24
C ALA A 45 2.18 -20.62 4.33
N ILE A 46 0.90 -21.03 4.27
CA ILE A 46 -0.12 -20.73 5.28
C ILE A 46 0.02 -21.67 6.49
N GLY A 47 1.02 -21.42 7.34
CA GLY A 47 1.30 -22.22 8.54
C GLY A 47 0.43 -21.86 9.75
N THR A 48 0.17 -20.56 9.96
CA THR A 48 -0.52 -20.02 11.14
C THR A 48 -2.01 -19.74 10.89
N GLU A 49 -2.73 -19.38 11.96
CA GLU A 49 -4.14 -18.99 11.91
C GLU A 49 -4.28 -17.54 11.41
N GLN A 50 -3.34 -16.68 11.78
CA GLN A 50 -3.20 -15.29 11.31
C GLN A 50 -2.97 -15.24 9.80
N GLN A 51 -2.07 -16.06 9.26
CA GLN A 51 -1.86 -16.16 7.81
C GLN A 51 -3.12 -16.63 7.04
N ALA A 52 -3.99 -17.41 7.68
CA ALA A 52 -5.26 -17.82 7.08
C ALA A 52 -6.34 -16.73 7.18
N ALA A 53 -6.31 -15.90 8.24
CA ALA A 53 -7.27 -14.81 8.46
C ALA A 53 -7.15 -13.67 7.43
N LEU A 54 -6.00 -13.53 6.76
CA LEU A 54 -5.81 -12.63 5.62
C LEU A 54 -6.68 -13.00 4.40
N LEU A 55 -6.90 -14.31 4.18
CA LEU A 55 -7.35 -14.82 2.89
C LEU A 55 -8.78 -14.38 2.52
N PRO A 56 -9.76 -14.31 3.45
CA PRO A 56 -11.11 -13.84 3.12
C PRO A 56 -11.18 -12.36 2.72
N GLY A 57 -10.38 -11.47 3.32
CA GLY A 57 -10.34 -10.06 2.91
C GLY A 57 -9.52 -9.85 1.65
N LEU A 58 -8.41 -10.57 1.48
CA LEU A 58 -7.66 -10.59 0.21
C LEU A 58 -8.54 -11.09 -0.95
N ALA A 59 -9.43 -12.05 -0.72
CA ALA A 59 -10.43 -12.48 -1.71
C ALA A 59 -11.31 -11.31 -2.18
N VAL A 60 -11.78 -10.47 -1.24
CA VAL A 60 -12.59 -9.28 -1.53
C VAL A 60 -11.77 -8.22 -2.28
N HIS A 61 -10.58 -7.90 -1.78
CA HIS A 61 -9.67 -6.87 -2.32
C HIS A 61 -9.31 -7.14 -3.80
N GLU A 62 -8.75 -8.32 -4.09
CA GLU A 62 -8.45 -8.76 -5.47
C GLU A 62 -9.71 -8.82 -6.34
N GLY A 63 -10.84 -9.29 -5.78
CA GLY A 63 -12.14 -9.34 -6.45
C GLY A 63 -12.78 -7.99 -6.76
N MET A 64 -12.25 -6.89 -6.21
CA MET A 64 -12.60 -5.54 -6.64
C MET A 64 -11.65 -5.02 -7.72
N HIS A 65 -10.34 -5.28 -7.64
CA HIS A 65 -9.40 -4.92 -8.71
C HIS A 65 -9.80 -5.51 -10.06
N VAL A 66 -10.17 -6.80 -10.13
CA VAL A 66 -10.66 -7.45 -11.37
C VAL A 66 -11.88 -6.76 -11.98
N ARG A 67 -12.67 -6.02 -11.19
CA ARG A 67 -13.92 -5.39 -11.61
C ARG A 67 -13.85 -3.88 -11.81
N GLN A 68 -12.88 -3.21 -11.22
CA GLN A 68 -12.87 -1.75 -11.08
C GLN A 68 -11.51 -1.09 -11.34
N THR A 69 -10.42 -1.84 -11.50
CA THR A 69 -9.08 -1.28 -11.74
C THR A 69 -8.65 -1.43 -13.19
N ASP A 70 -8.55 -0.31 -13.89
CA ASP A 70 -7.91 -0.21 -15.21
C ASP A 70 -6.36 -0.13 -15.08
N PRO A 71 -5.59 -0.38 -16.15
CA PRO A 71 -4.13 -0.21 -16.13
C PRO A 71 -3.69 1.24 -15.81
N TYR A 72 -2.82 1.41 -14.83
CA TYR A 72 -2.34 2.74 -14.41
C TYR A 72 -1.50 3.45 -15.50
N PRO A 73 -1.78 4.74 -15.80
CA PRO A 73 -1.02 5.55 -16.78
C PRO A 73 0.50 5.52 -16.56
N GLU A 74 1.27 5.52 -17.66
CA GLU A 74 2.73 5.38 -17.60
C GLU A 74 3.45 6.64 -17.09
N ASP A 75 2.86 7.82 -17.29
CA ASP A 75 3.40 9.13 -16.88
C ASP A 75 3.49 9.32 -15.35
N LEU A 76 2.83 8.46 -14.57
CA LEU A 76 2.87 8.46 -13.10
C LEU A 76 4.23 8.03 -12.49
N GLY A 77 5.08 7.35 -13.27
CA GLY A 77 6.31 6.75 -12.76
C GLY A 77 6.10 5.70 -11.66
N ALA A 78 7.17 5.30 -10.98
CA ALA A 78 7.10 4.22 -9.98
C ALA A 78 6.35 4.63 -8.70
N PHE A 79 6.57 5.85 -8.20
CA PHE A 79 5.92 6.33 -6.97
C PHE A 79 4.45 6.71 -7.19
N GLY A 80 4.11 7.35 -8.32
CA GLY A 80 2.72 7.62 -8.66
C GLY A 80 1.90 6.35 -8.88
N LYS A 81 2.48 5.28 -9.43
CA LYS A 81 1.79 3.98 -9.54
C LYS A 81 1.56 3.30 -8.17
N ARG A 82 2.48 3.47 -7.21
CA ARG A 82 2.28 3.06 -5.80
C ARG A 82 1.12 3.81 -5.16
N LEU A 83 1.14 5.15 -5.21
CA LEU A 83 0.06 5.98 -4.68
C LEU A 83 -1.29 5.70 -5.36
N CYS A 84 -1.30 5.39 -6.66
CA CYS A 84 -2.53 5.00 -7.35
C CYS A 84 -3.11 3.71 -6.78
N ASN A 85 -2.28 2.68 -6.54
CA ASN A 85 -2.74 1.46 -5.88
C ASN A 85 -3.27 1.77 -4.47
N ALA A 86 -2.47 2.37 -3.59
CA ALA A 86 -2.89 2.66 -2.21
C ALA A 86 -4.22 3.45 -2.12
N LEU A 87 -4.48 4.40 -3.03
CA LEU A 87 -5.71 5.21 -3.03
C LEU A 87 -6.88 4.54 -3.80
N GLU A 88 -6.58 3.71 -4.80
CA GLU A 88 -7.56 2.85 -5.46
C GLU A 88 -8.06 1.77 -4.50
N ASP A 89 -7.19 1.20 -3.64
CA ASP A 89 -7.56 0.20 -2.63
C ASP A 89 -8.63 0.75 -1.69
N ILE A 90 -8.49 1.99 -1.22
CA ILE A 90 -9.51 2.65 -0.39
C ILE A 90 -10.83 2.82 -1.17
N ARG A 91 -10.77 3.18 -2.46
CA ARG A 91 -11.96 3.30 -3.31
C ARG A 91 -12.66 1.93 -3.49
N ASN A 92 -11.89 0.93 -3.90
CA ASN A 92 -12.31 -0.46 -4.16
C ASN A 92 -12.87 -1.12 -2.90
N GLU A 93 -12.17 -1.06 -1.77
CA GLU A 93 -12.62 -1.65 -0.51
C GLU A 93 -13.88 -0.96 0.03
N ARG A 94 -14.00 0.37 -0.08
CA ARG A 94 -15.23 1.09 0.32
C ARG A 94 -16.43 0.67 -0.52
N ASP A 95 -16.23 0.45 -1.82
CA ASP A 95 -17.28 -0.09 -2.69
C ASP A 95 -17.56 -1.57 -2.43
N ALA A 96 -16.56 -2.36 -2.02
CA ALA A 96 -16.76 -3.72 -1.53
C ALA A 96 -17.66 -3.76 -0.29
N GLN A 97 -17.45 -2.87 0.68
CA GLN A 97 -18.28 -2.75 1.88
C GLN A 97 -19.75 -2.42 1.57
N ARG A 98 -20.03 -1.80 0.41
CA ARG A 98 -21.39 -1.48 -0.07
C ARG A 98 -22.03 -2.65 -0.84
N LEU A 99 -21.22 -3.40 -1.60
CA LEU A 99 -21.71 -4.43 -2.54
C LEU A 99 -21.75 -5.84 -1.96
N PHE A 100 -20.91 -6.16 -0.98
CA PHE A 100 -20.72 -7.53 -0.49
C PHE A 100 -20.95 -7.62 1.03
N PRO A 101 -22.06 -8.27 1.48
CA PRO A 101 -22.31 -8.53 2.90
C PRO A 101 -21.11 -9.20 3.57
N GLY A 102 -20.70 -8.66 4.72
CA GLY A 102 -19.53 -9.15 5.46
C GLY A 102 -18.16 -8.65 4.97
N ALA A 103 -18.05 -7.97 3.83
CA ALA A 103 -16.77 -7.46 3.31
C ALA A 103 -16.03 -6.58 4.32
N LYS A 104 -16.74 -5.67 5.01
CA LYS A 104 -16.15 -4.83 6.07
C LYS A 104 -15.46 -5.65 7.16
N ALA A 105 -16.09 -6.75 7.60
CA ALA A 105 -15.52 -7.62 8.63
C ALA A 105 -14.32 -8.41 8.08
N MET A 106 -14.42 -8.99 6.88
CA MET A 106 -13.34 -9.76 6.26
C MET A 106 -12.08 -8.89 6.01
N LEU A 107 -12.27 -7.63 5.58
CA LEU A 107 -11.19 -6.67 5.41
C LEU A 107 -10.60 -6.21 6.76
N HIS A 108 -11.43 -5.91 7.76
CA HIS A 108 -10.97 -5.50 9.10
C HIS A 108 -10.15 -6.60 9.80
N GLU A 109 -10.58 -7.87 9.73
CA GLU A 109 -9.78 -8.99 10.25
C GLU A 109 -8.51 -9.26 9.41
N THR A 110 -8.52 -8.93 8.11
CA THR A 110 -7.31 -8.98 7.28
C THR A 110 -6.29 -7.90 7.68
N VAL A 111 -6.74 -6.68 8.00
CA VAL A 111 -5.84 -5.63 8.51
C VAL A 111 -5.26 -6.01 9.88
N LYS A 112 -6.07 -6.55 10.80
CA LYS A 112 -5.57 -7.11 12.07
C LYS A 112 -4.52 -8.20 11.86
N ALA A 113 -4.81 -9.15 10.96
CA ALA A 113 -3.90 -10.24 10.64
C ALA A 113 -2.59 -9.73 10.01
N ALA A 114 -2.65 -8.69 9.16
CA ALA A 114 -1.48 -8.06 8.55
C ALA A 114 -0.58 -7.35 9.58
N ILE A 115 -1.15 -6.69 10.59
CA ILE A 115 -0.40 -6.16 11.73
C ILE A 115 0.25 -7.31 12.51
N ALA A 116 -0.52 -8.36 12.81
CA ALA A 116 -0.05 -9.54 13.56
C ALA A 116 0.98 -10.43 12.82
N ILE A 117 1.34 -10.09 11.58
CA ILE A 117 2.46 -10.69 10.84
C ILE A 117 3.41 -9.64 10.23
N GLU A 118 3.44 -8.42 10.80
CA GLU A 118 4.37 -7.33 10.46
C GLU A 118 4.31 -6.84 8.99
N TRP A 119 3.24 -7.17 8.26
CA TRP A 119 2.94 -6.57 6.95
C TRP A 119 2.56 -5.10 7.09
N TYR A 120 1.91 -4.73 8.19
CA TYR A 120 1.87 -3.36 8.70
C TYR A 120 2.66 -3.33 10.00
N ARG A 121 3.60 -2.37 10.13
CA ARG A 121 4.43 -2.17 11.31
C ARG A 121 4.62 -0.66 11.56
N PRO A 122 4.94 -0.23 12.79
CA PRO A 122 5.36 1.14 13.08
C PRO A 122 6.47 1.66 12.15
N PRO A 123 6.64 3.00 12.03
CA PRO A 123 7.79 3.59 11.36
C PRO A 123 9.10 3.19 12.02
N GLU A 124 10.09 2.83 11.19
CA GLU A 124 11.47 2.58 11.62
C GLU A 124 12.40 3.72 11.17
N PRO A 125 13.52 3.97 11.87
CA PRO A 125 14.59 4.86 11.40
C PRO A 125 15.24 4.44 10.06
N SER A 126 14.91 3.25 9.53
CA SER A 126 15.35 2.73 8.24
C SER A 126 14.39 3.02 7.08
N ASP A 127 13.18 3.53 7.37
CA ASP A 127 12.16 3.78 6.36
C ASP A 127 12.53 4.98 5.47
N SER A 128 12.26 4.86 4.17
CA SER A 128 12.49 5.96 3.23
C SER A 128 11.41 7.02 3.35
N GLN A 129 11.73 8.29 3.01
CA GLN A 129 10.74 9.36 2.93
C GLN A 129 9.50 8.99 2.09
N ALA A 130 9.71 8.24 1.00
CA ALA A 130 8.61 7.73 0.17
C ALA A 130 7.77 6.65 0.88
N THR A 131 8.38 5.81 1.73
CA THR A 131 7.66 4.85 2.59
C THR A 131 6.82 5.59 3.62
N THR A 132 7.41 6.57 4.31
CA THR A 132 6.74 7.38 5.34
C THR A 132 5.54 8.12 4.74
N LEU A 133 5.71 8.76 3.58
CA LEU A 133 4.64 9.50 2.90
C LEU A 133 3.51 8.58 2.43
N ASP A 134 3.83 7.43 1.84
CA ASP A 134 2.85 6.42 1.40
C ASP A 134 2.00 5.91 2.58
N ALA A 135 2.66 5.51 3.67
CA ALA A 135 1.99 5.04 4.88
C ALA A 135 1.19 6.16 5.60
N ALA A 136 1.76 7.37 5.71
CA ALA A 136 1.09 8.51 6.33
C ALA A 136 -0.18 8.92 5.58
N LEU A 137 -0.19 8.89 4.25
CA LEU A 137 -1.41 9.16 3.47
C LEU A 137 -2.43 8.00 3.55
N PHE A 138 -1.95 6.75 3.50
CA PHE A 138 -2.81 5.57 3.39
C PHE A 138 -3.48 5.13 4.69
N LEU A 139 -2.77 5.09 5.83
CA LEU A 139 -3.29 4.52 7.07
C LEU A 139 -4.46 5.33 7.67
N PRO A 140 -4.42 6.68 7.73
CA PRO A 140 -5.58 7.50 8.13
C PRO A 140 -6.80 7.29 7.23
N LEU A 141 -6.61 6.98 5.93
CA LEU A 141 -7.72 6.66 5.02
C LEU A 141 -8.27 5.25 5.26
N ARG A 142 -7.42 4.25 5.56
CA ARG A 142 -7.88 2.93 6.04
C ARG A 142 -8.72 3.05 7.31
N SER A 143 -8.37 3.93 8.24
CA SER A 143 -9.20 4.19 9.41
C SER A 143 -10.50 4.92 9.04
N SER A 144 -10.41 6.15 8.52
CA SER A 144 -11.54 7.07 8.39
C SER A 144 -12.56 6.69 7.29
N GLU A 145 -12.14 6.18 6.14
CA GLU A 145 -13.03 5.86 5.02
C GLU A 145 -13.52 4.40 5.03
N LEU A 146 -12.80 3.49 5.71
CA LEU A 146 -13.12 2.05 5.75
C LEU A 146 -13.51 1.53 7.15
N GLY A 147 -13.20 2.27 8.23
CA GLY A 147 -13.44 1.85 9.61
C GLY A 147 -12.45 0.82 10.15
N HIS A 148 -11.19 0.86 9.71
CA HIS A 148 -10.13 -0.04 10.18
C HIS A 148 -9.33 0.57 11.35
N SER A 149 -10.00 0.94 12.45
CA SER A 149 -9.41 1.63 13.62
C SER A 149 -8.22 0.92 14.28
N VAL A 150 -7.98 -0.34 13.95
CA VAL A 150 -6.78 -1.09 14.37
C VAL A 150 -5.47 -0.53 13.80
N VAL A 151 -5.51 0.43 12.87
CA VAL A 151 -4.33 1.16 12.40
C VAL A 151 -4.12 2.52 13.07
N ASP A 152 -5.03 2.99 13.94
CA ASP A 152 -5.07 4.40 14.38
C ASP A 152 -3.76 4.88 15.04
N GLU A 153 -3.17 4.06 15.92
CA GLU A 153 -1.90 4.36 16.58
C GLU A 153 -0.74 4.45 15.56
N MET A 154 -0.67 3.50 14.64
CA MET A 154 0.35 3.44 13.58
C MET A 154 0.19 4.59 12.58
N ALA A 155 -1.06 4.99 12.29
CA ALA A 155 -1.40 6.09 11.42
C ALA A 155 -0.92 7.42 12.00
N GLU A 156 -1.11 7.65 13.30
CA GLU A 156 -0.64 8.84 13.99
C GLU A 156 0.91 8.87 14.11
N GLN A 157 1.54 7.71 14.34
CA GLN A 157 3.02 7.57 14.33
C GLN A 157 3.62 7.95 12.96
N TYR A 158 3.04 7.48 11.85
CA TYR A 158 3.49 7.85 10.50
C TYR A 158 3.18 9.31 10.16
N LYS A 159 2.04 9.85 10.62
CA LYS A 159 1.66 11.26 10.45
C LYS A 159 2.62 12.22 11.16
N GLU A 160 2.99 11.93 12.41
CA GLU A 160 3.97 12.72 13.16
C GLU A 160 5.35 12.71 12.45
N LEU A 161 5.83 11.53 12.05
CA LEU A 161 7.09 11.43 11.31
C LEU A 161 7.03 12.14 9.94
N ALA A 162 5.88 12.09 9.25
CA ALA A 162 5.69 12.80 7.99
C ALA A 162 5.67 14.33 8.19
N ASN A 163 5.00 14.84 9.23
CA ASN A 163 5.00 16.26 9.58
C ASN A 163 6.43 16.76 9.89
N GLN A 164 7.24 15.97 10.60
CA GLN A 164 8.65 16.30 10.88
C GLN A 164 9.54 16.32 9.63
N ILE A 165 9.20 15.55 8.58
CA ILE A 165 10.00 15.44 7.35
C ILE A 165 9.55 16.43 6.26
N PHE A 166 8.25 16.68 6.15
CA PHE A 166 7.63 17.40 5.02
C PHE A 166 6.95 18.72 5.41
N GLY A 167 6.75 18.98 6.71
CA GLY A 167 5.95 20.10 7.20
C GLY A 167 4.46 19.80 7.24
N GLU A 168 3.78 20.32 8.27
CA GLU A 168 2.35 20.08 8.51
C GLU A 168 1.45 20.64 7.39
N ASP A 169 1.76 21.83 6.86
CA ASP A 169 0.97 22.46 5.78
C ASP A 169 0.96 21.61 4.50
N LEU A 170 2.12 21.12 4.06
CA LEU A 170 2.20 20.20 2.92
C LEU A 170 1.45 18.90 3.22
N MET A 171 1.62 18.31 4.40
CA MET A 171 0.92 17.06 4.75
C MET A 171 -0.61 17.23 4.77
N ASN A 172 -1.12 18.37 5.23
CA ASN A 172 -2.55 18.69 5.19
C ASN A 172 -3.09 18.86 3.76
N ASP A 173 -2.34 19.51 2.86
CA ASP A 173 -2.66 19.57 1.43
C ASP A 173 -2.70 18.16 0.81
N LEU A 174 -1.66 17.35 1.03
CA LEU A 174 -1.54 16.02 0.45
C LEU A 174 -2.61 15.06 1.00
N HIS A 175 -2.97 15.14 2.28
CA HIS A 175 -4.10 14.41 2.85
C HIS A 175 -5.43 14.78 2.20
N THR A 176 -5.65 16.08 1.95
CA THR A 176 -6.86 16.57 1.29
C THR A 176 -6.96 16.03 -0.13
N LEU A 177 -5.87 16.09 -0.90
CA LEU A 177 -5.79 15.54 -2.26
C LEU A 177 -5.93 14.01 -2.30
N ALA A 178 -5.29 13.30 -1.38
CA ALA A 178 -5.38 11.84 -1.26
C ALA A 178 -6.81 11.40 -0.95
N ARG A 179 -7.48 12.04 0.01
CA ARG A 179 -8.88 11.76 0.33
C ARG A 179 -9.80 12.01 -0.87
N GLN A 180 -9.62 13.13 -1.58
CA GLN A 180 -10.36 13.43 -2.80
C GLN A 180 -10.14 12.38 -3.90
N ALA A 181 -8.92 11.88 -4.08
CA ALA A 181 -8.62 10.80 -5.03
C ALA A 181 -9.43 9.53 -4.75
N THR A 182 -9.58 9.14 -3.47
CA THR A 182 -10.41 7.97 -3.10
C THR A 182 -11.89 8.14 -3.44
N LEU A 183 -12.38 9.37 -3.65
CA LEU A 183 -13.78 9.66 -4.00
C LEU A 183 -14.04 9.64 -5.52
N ALA A 184 -13.02 9.37 -6.34
CA ALA A 184 -13.16 9.15 -7.77
C ALA A 184 -14.12 7.98 -8.09
N CYS A 185 -14.68 7.99 -9.30
CA CYS A 185 -15.58 6.93 -9.78
C CYS A 185 -14.86 5.79 -10.54
N ASN A 186 -13.55 5.94 -10.82
CA ASN A 186 -12.73 4.99 -11.57
C ASN A 186 -11.23 5.29 -11.38
N THR A 187 -10.38 4.37 -11.85
CA THR A 187 -8.91 4.48 -11.84
C THR A 187 -8.38 5.78 -12.46
N ALA A 188 -8.98 6.25 -13.56
CA ALA A 188 -8.53 7.47 -14.24
C ALA A 188 -8.68 8.72 -13.34
N GLY A 189 -9.74 8.77 -12.53
CA GLY A 189 -9.91 9.81 -11.51
C GLY A 189 -8.94 9.67 -10.33
N VAL A 190 -8.64 8.45 -9.87
CA VAL A 190 -7.59 8.23 -8.86
C VAL A 190 -6.22 8.70 -9.38
N ALA A 191 -5.87 8.37 -10.62
CA ALA A 191 -4.66 8.83 -11.29
C ALA A 191 -4.64 10.35 -11.57
N GLN A 192 -5.78 11.02 -11.64
CA GLN A 192 -5.86 12.48 -11.67
C GLN A 192 -5.60 13.09 -10.26
N GLY A 193 -6.11 12.46 -9.20
CA GLY A 193 -5.80 12.83 -7.81
C GLY A 193 -4.30 12.67 -7.49
N VAL A 194 -3.70 11.54 -7.87
CA VAL A 194 -2.27 11.30 -7.69
C VAL A 194 -1.41 12.28 -8.50
N ARG A 195 -1.82 12.69 -9.71
CA ARG A 195 -1.10 13.75 -10.45
C ARG A 195 -1.15 15.11 -9.75
N GLN A 196 -2.19 15.40 -8.97
CA GLN A 196 -2.23 16.60 -8.11
C GLN A 196 -1.29 16.45 -6.90
N ILE A 197 -1.23 15.29 -6.25
CA ILE A 197 -0.27 14.98 -5.17
C ILE A 197 1.18 15.17 -5.66
N LEU A 198 1.53 14.58 -6.81
CA LEU A 198 2.85 14.71 -7.41
C LEU A 198 3.19 16.15 -7.82
N ALA A 199 2.20 16.90 -8.34
CA ALA A 199 2.38 18.31 -8.65
C ALA A 199 2.59 19.18 -7.39
N ARG A 200 1.84 18.92 -6.31
CA ARG A 200 1.96 19.64 -5.04
C ARG A 200 3.30 19.36 -4.34
N LEU A 201 3.78 18.12 -4.39
CA LEU A 201 5.13 17.74 -3.95
C LEU A 201 6.20 18.47 -4.75
N LYS A 202 6.08 18.47 -6.09
CA LYS A 202 7.03 19.19 -6.96
C LYS A 202 7.04 20.69 -6.67
N GLN A 203 5.88 21.30 -6.44
CA GLN A 203 5.77 22.71 -6.08
C GLN A 203 6.48 23.02 -4.74
N GLU A 204 6.48 22.11 -3.77
CA GLU A 204 7.28 22.29 -2.55
C GLU A 204 8.78 22.25 -2.85
N MET A 205 9.23 21.30 -3.68
CA MET A 205 10.64 21.19 -4.11
C MET A 205 11.12 22.36 -4.99
N GLU A 206 10.21 23.11 -5.61
CA GLU A 206 10.49 24.29 -6.45
C GLU A 206 10.32 25.62 -5.70
N GLN A 207 9.96 25.60 -4.42
CA GLN A 207 9.96 26.79 -3.55
C GLN A 207 11.30 26.87 -2.80
N ASP A 208 12.12 27.87 -3.14
CA ASP A 208 13.32 28.19 -2.36
C ASP A 208 12.97 28.41 -0.87
N PRO A 209 13.81 27.94 0.08
CA PRO A 209 13.59 28.22 1.49
C PRO A 209 13.58 29.74 1.72
N PRO A 210 12.70 30.27 2.60
CA PRO A 210 12.58 31.70 2.81
C PRO A 210 13.95 32.28 3.18
N PRO A 211 14.40 33.38 2.51
CA PRO A 211 15.73 33.91 2.69
C PRO A 211 15.96 34.23 4.18
N PRO A 212 17.11 33.87 4.76
CA PRO A 212 17.34 33.98 6.19
C PRO A 212 17.08 35.42 6.64
N GLY A 213 16.08 35.58 7.50
CA GLY A 213 15.60 36.88 7.93
C GLY A 213 16.76 37.70 8.45
N LYS A 214 17.02 38.86 7.83
CA LYS A 214 18.03 39.80 8.32
C LYS A 214 17.73 40.04 9.81
N PRO A 215 18.71 39.92 10.72
CA PRO A 215 18.47 40.25 12.11
C PRO A 215 17.99 41.70 12.17
N ASN A 216 16.84 41.95 12.79
CA ASN A 216 16.42 43.31 13.08
C ASN A 216 17.48 43.94 13.97
N ALA A 217 18.26 44.85 13.40
CA ALA A 217 19.00 45.86 14.15
C ALA A 217 17.98 46.88 14.67
N ASP A 218 17.15 46.44 15.60
CA ASP A 218 16.15 47.31 16.21
C ASP A 218 16.85 48.39 17.04
N SER A 219 16.33 49.60 16.99
CA SER A 219 17.11 50.80 17.25
C SER A 219 16.95 51.27 18.69
N GLU A 220 17.80 50.74 19.58
CA GLU A 220 18.00 51.26 20.93
C GLU A 220 18.56 52.70 20.88
N ALA A 221 17.67 53.68 20.99
CA ALA A 221 17.99 55.10 20.98
C ALA A 221 17.23 55.83 22.12
N SER A 222 17.92 56.13 23.22
CA SER A 222 17.50 57.07 24.28
C SER A 222 18.69 57.45 25.18
N ASP A 223 18.75 58.73 25.55
CA ASP A 223 19.82 59.44 26.31
C ASP A 223 21.24 59.39 25.67
N ASP A 224 22.05 60.46 25.68
CA ASP A 224 22.09 61.59 26.63
C ASP A 224 22.49 62.95 25.97
N SER A 225 21.96 64.03 26.56
CA SER A 225 22.35 65.47 26.56
C SER A 225 23.17 66.16 25.44
N ASP A 226 22.48 67.04 24.71
CA ASP A 226 22.57 68.53 24.77
C ASP A 226 23.66 69.39 24.07
N ASP A 227 23.21 70.60 23.69
CA ASP A 227 23.87 71.89 23.37
C ASP A 227 24.64 72.17 22.04
N SER A 228 24.39 73.40 21.54
CA SER A 228 25.26 74.32 20.77
C SER A 228 25.44 74.23 19.24
N ASP A 229 24.55 74.98 18.57
CA ASP A 229 24.84 76.25 17.87
C ASP A 229 24.83 76.31 16.30
N ASP A 230 24.60 77.54 15.80
CA ASP A 230 24.22 77.94 14.44
C ASP A 230 25.41 78.13 13.47
N SER A 231 25.26 77.72 12.21
CA SER A 231 26.02 78.25 11.06
C SER A 231 25.31 78.00 9.72
N ASN A 232 24.48 78.93 9.28
CA ASN A 232 23.89 78.96 7.94
C ASN A 232 24.84 79.56 6.87
N THR A 233 25.32 78.77 5.90
CA THR A 233 25.93 79.26 4.64
C THR A 233 25.57 78.41 3.43
N SER A 234 25.38 79.06 2.28
CA SER A 234 25.10 78.47 0.96
C SER A 234 26.39 78.18 0.16
N ASP A 235 26.23 77.93 -1.15
CA ASP A 235 27.25 77.88 -2.21
C ASP A 235 28.05 76.56 -2.30
N GLU A 236 28.46 76.06 -3.47
CA GLU A 236 28.12 76.33 -4.88
C GLU A 236 28.45 75.05 -5.70
N ALA A 237 28.26 75.05 -7.01
CA ALA A 237 28.45 73.87 -7.87
C ALA A 237 29.86 73.72 -8.49
N ASN A 238 30.09 72.50 -9.03
CA ASN A 238 30.92 72.19 -10.21
C ASN A 238 32.41 71.75 -10.00
N GLY A 239 32.93 70.98 -10.98
CA GLY A 239 34.21 70.25 -10.94
C GLY A 239 33.99 68.77 -10.57
N SER A 240 34.08 67.75 -11.44
CA SER A 240 34.83 67.53 -12.69
C SER A 240 36.34 67.40 -12.51
N ASP A 241 36.82 66.15 -12.63
CA ASP A 241 38.15 65.63 -12.99
C ASP A 241 38.38 64.28 -12.25
N ASP A 242 39.01 63.24 -12.80
CA ASP A 242 39.39 62.92 -14.19
C ASP A 242 39.71 61.40 -14.29
N THR A 243 40.34 60.93 -15.38
CA THR A 243 40.77 59.55 -15.73
C THR A 243 39.62 58.67 -16.24
N GLU A 244 39.59 58.19 -17.49
CA GLU A 244 40.65 57.66 -18.39
C GLU A 244 41.34 56.40 -17.80
N ASP A 245 41.68 55.36 -18.54
CA ASP A 245 41.87 55.22 -20.00
C ASP A 245 41.27 53.89 -20.53
N GLU A 246 41.23 53.77 -21.86
CA GLU A 246 40.74 52.66 -22.68
C GLU A 246 41.50 51.33 -22.48
N SER A 247 40.90 50.21 -22.93
CA SER A 247 41.45 49.38 -24.02
C SER A 247 40.60 48.13 -24.27
N GLU A 248 39.95 48.05 -25.42
CA GLU A 248 39.50 46.75 -25.96
C GLU A 248 40.71 45.93 -26.46
N GLY A 249 40.59 44.59 -26.53
CA GLY A 249 41.69 43.73 -26.98
C GLY A 249 41.25 42.30 -27.29
N GLN A 250 41.03 42.01 -28.58
CA GLN A 250 40.67 40.68 -29.12
C GLN A 250 41.85 39.67 -29.04
N GLY A 251 41.57 38.37 -29.11
CA GLY A 251 42.49 37.44 -29.79
C GLY A 251 42.65 36.00 -29.30
N ASP A 252 41.70 35.13 -29.68
CA ASP A 252 41.93 33.83 -30.36
C ASP A 252 42.76 32.68 -29.71
N SER A 253 42.51 31.45 -30.20
CA SER A 253 43.27 30.18 -30.00
C SER A 253 43.29 29.59 -28.57
N GLU A 254 43.47 28.28 -28.34
CA GLU A 254 43.80 27.15 -29.23
C GLU A 254 42.85 25.94 -29.04
N ALA A 255 42.93 24.96 -29.95
CA ALA A 255 42.37 23.62 -29.77
C ALA A 255 43.46 22.59 -29.35
N SER A 256 43.05 21.51 -28.67
CA SER A 256 43.92 20.36 -28.41
C SER A 256 43.16 19.04 -28.50
N ASP A 257 43.38 18.32 -29.60
CA ASP A 257 43.14 16.88 -29.77
C ASP A 257 44.38 16.14 -29.24
N ASP A 258 44.18 15.04 -28.52
CA ASP A 258 45.22 13.99 -28.41
C ASP A 258 44.53 12.62 -28.31
N SER A 259 44.58 11.94 -29.44
CA SER A 259 43.96 10.68 -29.82
C SER A 259 44.59 9.44 -29.15
N ASP A 260 44.05 8.25 -29.48
CA ASP A 260 44.75 6.95 -29.48
C ASP A 260 45.22 6.35 -28.12
N ASP A 261 45.45 5.05 -27.98
CA ASP A 261 44.94 3.85 -28.69
C ASP A 261 45.14 2.63 -27.76
N SER A 262 44.32 1.59 -27.90
CA SER A 262 44.56 0.23 -27.38
C SER A 262 43.67 -0.81 -28.09
N GLU A 263 43.79 -0.94 -29.41
CA GLU A 263 43.43 -2.21 -30.05
C GLU A 263 44.31 -3.36 -29.52
N ASP A 264 43.69 -4.46 -29.09
CA ASP A 264 44.08 -5.76 -29.64
C ASP A 264 42.91 -6.76 -29.64
N SER A 265 42.46 -7.08 -30.86
CA SER A 265 42.49 -8.42 -31.47
C SER A 265 43.04 -9.61 -30.65
N ASN A 266 42.81 -10.89 -31.00
CA ASN A 266 41.91 -11.53 -31.98
C ASN A 266 41.84 -13.05 -31.67
N THR A 267 41.01 -13.81 -32.41
CA THR A 267 41.18 -15.28 -32.70
C THR A 267 41.24 -16.27 -31.51
N SER A 268 40.81 -17.53 -31.59
CA SER A 268 40.02 -18.34 -32.54
C SER A 268 39.79 -19.72 -31.89
N ASP A 269 39.02 -20.59 -32.57
CA ASP A 269 39.11 -22.07 -32.52
C ASP A 269 38.67 -22.81 -31.22
N GLU A 270 38.17 -24.05 -31.27
CA GLU A 270 37.23 -24.75 -32.20
C GLU A 270 36.91 -26.14 -31.57
N ALA A 271 35.88 -26.82 -32.09
CA ALA A 271 35.70 -28.26 -32.19
C ALA A 271 35.75 -29.22 -30.97
N SER A 272 34.64 -29.98 -30.83
CA SER A 272 34.60 -31.46 -30.72
C SER A 272 34.80 -32.17 -29.36
N GLY A 273 34.13 -33.34 -29.22
CA GLY A 273 34.23 -34.30 -28.10
C GLY A 273 32.99 -34.32 -27.18
N SER A 274 31.81 -34.86 -27.53
CA SER A 274 31.44 -36.14 -28.18
C SER A 274 31.20 -37.31 -27.19
N ASP A 275 30.28 -38.19 -27.59
CA ASP A 275 30.00 -39.55 -27.11
C ASP A 275 29.19 -39.73 -25.79
N ASP A 276 28.31 -40.75 -25.64
CA ASP A 276 27.36 -41.42 -26.57
C ASP A 276 26.41 -42.37 -25.76
N THR A 277 25.45 -43.03 -26.44
CA THR A 277 24.59 -44.18 -26.03
C THR A 277 23.62 -43.94 -24.83
N GLU A 278 22.54 -44.70 -24.54
CA GLU A 278 21.79 -45.88 -25.06
C GLU A 278 20.35 -45.75 -24.46
N ASP A 279 19.21 -46.31 -24.91
CA ASP A 279 18.81 -47.27 -25.96
C ASP A 279 17.32 -46.98 -26.37
N GLU A 280 16.76 -47.72 -27.35
CA GLU A 280 15.42 -47.58 -27.96
C GLU A 280 14.21 -48.08 -27.12
N SER A 281 12.98 -47.73 -27.53
CA SER A 281 11.95 -48.74 -27.92
C SER A 281 10.67 -48.08 -28.48
N GLU A 282 10.41 -48.21 -29.78
CA GLU A 282 9.08 -47.96 -30.36
C GLU A 282 8.09 -49.11 -30.06
N GLY A 283 6.79 -48.86 -30.30
CA GLY A 283 5.73 -49.85 -30.13
C GLY A 283 4.41 -49.46 -30.79
N GLN A 284 4.36 -49.40 -32.13
CA GLN A 284 3.10 -49.33 -32.86
C GLN A 284 2.36 -50.69 -32.80
N GLY A 285 1.03 -50.66 -32.64
CA GLY A 285 0.18 -51.85 -32.66
C GLY A 285 -1.28 -51.46 -32.91
N ASP A 286 -1.79 -51.82 -34.09
CA ASP A 286 -3.13 -51.49 -34.58
C ASP A 286 -3.95 -52.78 -34.78
N SER A 287 -5.21 -52.81 -34.28
CA SER A 287 -6.18 -53.87 -34.60
C SER A 287 -7.62 -53.57 -34.11
N GLU A 288 -8.46 -53.13 -35.03
CA GLU A 288 -9.77 -53.73 -35.39
C GLU A 288 -10.84 -54.12 -34.33
N ALA A 289 -11.96 -53.42 -34.40
CA ALA A 289 -13.35 -53.90 -34.59
C ALA A 289 -14.01 -54.96 -33.66
N SER A 290 -14.97 -54.49 -32.86
CA SER A 290 -16.35 -55.02 -32.66
C SER A 290 -17.10 -53.99 -31.79
N ASP A 291 -18.31 -53.48 -32.05
CA ASP A 291 -19.46 -53.93 -32.86
C ASP A 291 -20.09 -55.23 -32.37
N ASP A 292 -21.14 -55.12 -31.53
CA ASP A 292 -22.52 -55.41 -31.95
C ASP A 292 -23.55 -54.84 -30.92
N SER A 293 -24.76 -54.54 -31.41
CA SER A 293 -26.14 -54.49 -30.82
C SER A 293 -26.47 -54.27 -29.31
N ASP A 294 -27.69 -53.87 -28.93
CA ASP A 294 -28.78 -53.04 -29.53
C ASP A 294 -29.93 -52.86 -28.49
N ASP A 295 -30.95 -52.08 -28.85
CA ASP A 295 -32.38 -52.30 -28.58
C ASP A 295 -32.98 -52.00 -27.18
N SER A 296 -33.84 -50.96 -27.17
CA SER A 296 -35.22 -50.94 -26.60
C SER A 296 -35.50 -51.07 -25.08
N ASP A 297 -36.62 -50.59 -24.54
CA ASP A 297 -37.59 -49.54 -24.93
C ASP A 297 -38.49 -49.22 -23.68
N ASP A 298 -39.37 -48.22 -23.77
CA ASP A 298 -40.63 -47.98 -23.04
C ASP A 298 -40.73 -48.44 -21.55
N SER A 299 -41.12 -47.57 -20.61
CA SER A 299 -42.56 -47.26 -20.56
C SER A 299 -42.91 -46.05 -19.68
N ASN A 300 -44.00 -45.39 -20.06
CA ASN A 300 -44.51 -44.15 -19.48
C ASN A 300 -45.85 -44.37 -18.74
N THR A 301 -45.91 -44.01 -17.45
CA THR A 301 -47.15 -43.81 -16.66
C THR A 301 -46.92 -42.63 -15.70
N SER A 302 -47.38 -41.42 -16.00
CA SER A 302 -48.78 -40.92 -15.97
C SER A 302 -49.27 -40.55 -14.57
N ASP A 303 -49.81 -39.33 -14.46
CA ASP A 303 -50.32 -38.66 -13.26
C ASP A 303 -51.52 -39.36 -12.59
N GLU A 304 -51.78 -39.03 -11.31
CA GLU A 304 -53.00 -38.30 -10.91
C GLU A 304 -52.92 -37.84 -9.43
N ALA A 305 -53.78 -36.89 -9.03
CA ALA A 305 -53.72 -36.18 -7.76
C ALA A 305 -54.69 -36.70 -6.66
N ASN A 306 -54.62 -36.12 -5.44
CA ASN A 306 -55.70 -35.29 -4.82
C ASN A 306 -55.56 -35.14 -3.27
N GLY A 307 -56.10 -34.05 -2.71
CA GLY A 307 -56.23 -33.77 -1.25
C GLY A 307 -54.99 -33.08 -0.64
N SER A 308 -54.99 -31.83 -0.15
CA SER A 308 -56.03 -30.90 0.35
C SER A 308 -56.65 -31.26 1.70
N ASP A 309 -56.25 -30.54 2.76
CA ASP A 309 -57.17 -29.71 3.56
C ASP A 309 -56.41 -28.59 4.30
N ASP A 310 -57.10 -27.53 4.72
CA ASP A 310 -56.58 -26.37 5.47
C ASP A 310 -56.84 -26.49 6.98
N THR A 311 -55.96 -25.92 7.83
CA THR A 311 -56.36 -25.27 9.10
C THR A 311 -55.37 -24.19 9.50
N GLU A 312 -55.88 -23.00 9.80
CA GLU A 312 -55.20 -21.92 10.53
C GLU A 312 -55.08 -22.27 12.03
N ASP A 313 -54.07 -21.74 12.73
CA ASP A 313 -54.15 -21.48 14.17
C ASP A 313 -53.30 -20.25 14.55
N GLU A 314 -53.82 -19.44 15.47
CA GLU A 314 -53.29 -18.12 15.88
C GLU A 314 -53.10 -18.10 17.40
N SER A 315 -51.92 -17.69 17.88
CA SER A 315 -51.67 -17.61 19.32
C SER A 315 -50.61 -16.56 19.67
N GLU A 316 -51.09 -15.38 20.06
CA GLU A 316 -50.26 -14.39 20.76
C GLU A 316 -49.95 -14.85 22.19
N GLY A 317 -48.72 -14.58 22.66
CA GLY A 317 -48.27 -14.86 24.02
C GLY A 317 -47.44 -13.72 24.59
N GLN A 318 -48.10 -12.67 25.11
CA GLN A 318 -47.44 -11.58 25.82
C GLN A 318 -46.95 -12.06 27.22
N GLY A 319 -45.77 -11.62 27.63
CA GLY A 319 -45.19 -11.94 28.94
C GLY A 319 -44.15 -10.90 29.33
N ASP A 320 -44.54 -9.95 30.18
CA ASP A 320 -43.75 -8.81 30.64
C ASP A 320 -43.58 -8.86 32.17
N SER A 321 -42.35 -8.70 32.66
CA SER A 321 -42.05 -8.52 34.09
C SER A 321 -40.60 -8.07 34.35
N GLU A 322 -40.44 -6.78 34.68
CA GLU A 322 -39.31 -6.20 35.42
C GLU A 322 -39.13 -6.83 36.82
N ALA A 323 -37.91 -6.82 37.40
CA ALA A 323 -37.60 -6.32 38.77
C ALA A 323 -36.25 -6.81 39.40
N SER A 324 -35.34 -5.85 39.66
CA SER A 324 -34.53 -5.59 40.90
C SER A 324 -33.66 -6.65 41.63
N ASP A 325 -32.49 -6.14 42.09
CA ASP A 325 -31.65 -6.54 43.26
C ASP A 325 -30.94 -7.93 43.23
N ASP A 326 -29.76 -8.12 43.86
CA ASP A 326 -29.19 -7.47 45.06
C ASP A 326 -27.66 -7.17 44.97
N SER A 327 -27.04 -6.71 46.07
CA SER A 327 -25.69 -6.10 46.18
C SER A 327 -24.64 -6.96 46.95
N ASP A 328 -23.49 -6.34 47.33
CA ASP A 328 -22.40 -6.86 48.23
C ASP A 328 -21.60 -8.08 47.70
N ASP A 329 -20.38 -8.47 48.14
CA ASP A 329 -19.25 -7.99 48.99
C ASP A 329 -18.05 -8.96 48.70
N SER A 330 -16.73 -8.71 48.85
CA SER A 330 -15.91 -7.73 49.60
C SER A 330 -14.61 -7.31 48.85
N GLU A 331 -13.84 -6.36 49.41
CA GLU A 331 -12.41 -6.14 49.14
C GLU A 331 -11.51 -7.19 49.84
N ASP A 332 -10.28 -7.48 49.37
CA ASP A 332 -9.03 -7.34 50.16
C ASP A 332 -7.74 -7.53 49.30
N SER A 333 -6.59 -7.46 49.97
CA SER A 333 -5.30 -6.89 49.58
C SER A 333 -4.22 -7.81 48.98
N ASN A 334 -3.27 -7.14 48.30
CA ASN A 334 -1.82 -7.38 48.23
C ASN A 334 -1.23 -8.73 48.70
N THR A 335 -0.39 -9.32 47.83
CA THR A 335 1.03 -9.57 48.18
C THR A 335 1.94 -9.30 46.98
N SER A 336 2.94 -8.45 47.16
CA SER A 336 4.14 -8.38 46.29
C SER A 336 5.17 -9.41 46.76
N ASP A 337 5.97 -9.99 45.84
CA ASP A 337 7.39 -10.20 46.13
C ASP A 337 8.26 -10.41 44.88
N GLU A 338 9.49 -9.95 45.01
CA GLU A 338 10.62 -9.94 44.08
C GLU A 338 11.07 -11.32 43.54
N ALA A 339 11.66 -11.37 42.34
CA ALA A 339 13.05 -11.87 42.15
C ALA A 339 13.56 -11.89 40.68
N SER A 340 14.57 -11.05 40.40
CA SER A 340 15.85 -11.38 39.72
C SER A 340 15.92 -12.53 38.69
N GLY A 341 16.33 -12.21 37.44
CA GLY A 341 16.82 -13.19 36.47
C GLY A 341 17.48 -12.57 35.23
N SER A 342 18.80 -12.44 35.24
CA SER A 342 19.63 -11.94 34.12
C SER A 342 20.35 -13.08 33.38
N ASP A 343 20.47 -13.00 32.05
CA ASP A 343 21.73 -13.29 31.36
C ASP A 343 21.76 -12.75 29.91
N ASP A 344 22.96 -12.54 29.37
CA ASP A 344 23.26 -12.29 27.95
C ASP A 344 23.29 -13.65 27.18
N THR A 345 23.54 -13.81 25.87
CA THR A 345 24.39 -13.08 24.91
C THR A 345 24.10 -13.49 23.45
N GLU A 346 24.41 -12.60 22.51
CA GLU A 346 24.98 -12.78 21.15
C GLU A 346 24.45 -13.79 20.08
N ASP A 347 24.16 -13.16 18.93
CA ASP A 347 24.49 -13.53 17.53
C ASP A 347 23.80 -14.72 16.82
N GLY A 348 23.56 -14.51 15.52
CA GLY A 348 22.75 -15.36 14.64
C GLY A 348 22.48 -14.76 13.26
N GLN A 349 23.46 -14.06 12.66
CA GLN A 349 23.34 -13.47 11.32
C GLN A 349 22.76 -14.45 10.27
N GLN A 350 21.60 -14.12 9.69
CA GLN A 350 21.18 -14.65 8.39
C GLN A 350 20.61 -13.54 7.49
N HIS A 351 20.85 -13.70 6.19
CA HIS A 351 20.87 -12.62 5.20
C HIS A 351 19.81 -12.86 4.13
N VAL A 352 19.20 -11.77 3.61
CA VAL A 352 18.35 -11.72 2.40
C VAL A 352 17.02 -12.53 2.48
N ARG A 353 15.88 -12.18 1.85
CA ARG A 353 15.60 -11.28 0.70
C ARG A 353 14.36 -10.40 0.91
N ARG A 354 14.42 -9.16 0.39
CA ARG A 354 13.25 -8.31 0.12
C ARG A 354 12.32 -9.01 -0.88
N SER A 355 11.10 -9.36 -0.45
CA SER A 355 9.98 -9.52 -1.37
C SER A 355 9.35 -8.15 -1.66
N LYS A 356 8.83 -7.96 -2.88
CA LYS A 356 7.96 -6.82 -3.17
C LYS A 356 6.68 -6.99 -2.32
N ARG A 357 6.39 -6.03 -1.45
CA ARG A 357 5.01 -5.81 -1.00
C ARG A 357 4.20 -5.31 -2.21
N VAL A 358 2.89 -5.56 -2.17
CA VAL A 358 1.90 -5.03 -3.12
C VAL A 358 2.13 -3.51 -3.27
#